data_AF-A0A2Z6P9L4-F1
#
_entry.id   AF-A0A2Z6P9L4-F1
#
_cell.length_a   1.000
_cell.length_b   1.000
_cell.length_c   1.000
_cell.angle_alpha   90.00
_cell.angle_beta   90.00
_cell.angle_gamma   90.00
#
_symmetry.space_group_name_H-M   'P 1'
#
loop_
_entity.id
_entity.type
_entity.pdbx_description
1 polymer ?
#
loop_
_entity_poly.entity_id
_entity_poly.type
_entity_poly.pdbx_seq_one_letter_code
_entity_poly.pdbx_strand_id
1 'polypeptide(L)'
;MLLFLFLIQNIRNLFRYVKSRTDRQLIHGLGYKDTSSCRPLESSDDLPIVPCGLIAWSLFNDTYKFSRGPSELKVNRKDIAWKSDRNHKFGKHVYPFNFQNGTLTGGAKLDPSIPLSDQEDLIVWMRTAALPTFRKLYGRIEEDLEADDVIVVNLKNNYNTYSFGGKKKIVLSTSSWLGGKNDFLGIANLFVGTFSILISIIFLVLHLKSPRPYGDTAYASWNKKSISS
;
A
#
# COMPACT_ATOMS: atom_id res chain seq x y z
N MET A 1 18.34 -6.90 5.60
CA MET A 1 17.47 -5.70 5.37
C MET A 1 16.07 -5.91 5.94
N LEU A 2 15.79 -5.24 7.06
CA LEU A 2 14.48 -5.27 7.72
C LEU A 2 13.66 -4.03 7.33
N LEU A 3 12.46 -4.26 6.81
CA LEU A 3 11.43 -3.27 6.59
C LEU A 3 10.69 -3.03 7.89
N PHE A 4 10.70 -1.78 8.32
CA PHE A 4 9.91 -1.31 9.44
C PHE A 4 8.59 -0.74 8.90
N LEU A 5 7.50 -1.48 9.15
CA LEU A 5 6.16 -1.13 8.71
C LEU A 5 5.32 -0.69 9.91
N PHE A 6 4.54 0.37 9.74
CA PHE A 6 3.45 0.66 10.66
C PHE A 6 2.13 0.24 10.02
N LEU A 7 1.24 -0.34 10.83
CA LEU A 7 -0.07 -0.81 10.39
C LEU A 7 -1.16 -0.03 11.11
N ILE A 8 -2.09 0.55 10.34
CA ILE A 8 -3.29 1.21 10.85
C ILE A 8 -4.51 0.42 10.41
N GLN A 9 -5.46 0.28 11.33
CA GLN A 9 -6.74 -0.39 11.08
C GLN A 9 -7.91 0.57 11.27
N ASN A 10 -8.99 0.32 10.52
CA ASN A 10 -10.34 0.79 10.79
C ASN A 10 -10.58 2.30 10.60
N ILE A 11 -10.49 2.79 9.35
CA ILE A 11 -10.90 4.16 9.00
C ILE A 11 -12.40 4.19 8.67
N ARG A 12 -13.21 4.72 9.59
CA ARG A 12 -14.63 5.04 9.36
C ARG A 12 -14.71 6.16 8.31
N ASN A 13 -15.13 5.86 7.07
CA ASN A 13 -15.18 6.74 5.89
C ASN A 13 -13.92 6.78 4.99
N LEU A 14 -13.33 5.61 4.74
CA LEU A 14 -12.19 5.44 3.81
C LEU A 14 -12.41 6.08 2.43
N PHE A 15 -13.63 6.00 1.85
CA PHE A 15 -13.87 6.52 0.50
C PHE A 15 -13.72 8.04 0.37
N ARG A 16 -14.34 8.80 1.29
CA ARG A 16 -14.21 10.26 1.32
C ARG A 16 -12.78 10.68 1.64
N TYR A 17 -12.14 9.95 2.56
CA TYR A 17 -10.74 10.15 2.90
C TYR A 17 -9.81 9.97 1.69
N VAL A 18 -9.94 8.85 0.97
CA VAL A 18 -9.13 8.52 -0.23
C VAL A 18 -9.30 9.53 -1.36
N LYS A 19 -10.49 10.14 -1.48
CA LYS A 19 -10.78 11.17 -2.49
C LYS A 19 -10.28 12.56 -2.11
N SER A 20 -10.01 12.82 -0.83
CA SER A 20 -9.65 14.15 -0.32
C SER A 20 -8.17 14.45 -0.53
N ARG A 21 -7.82 14.67 -1.80
CA ARG A 21 -6.50 15.12 -2.28
C ARG A 21 -6.60 15.64 -3.72
N THR A 22 -5.53 16.26 -4.21
CA THR A 22 -5.43 16.75 -5.59
C THR A 22 -4.06 16.44 -6.18
N ASP A 23 -3.99 15.45 -7.07
CA ASP A 23 -2.72 14.98 -7.64
C ASP A 23 -2.03 16.06 -8.50
N ARG A 24 -2.80 16.93 -9.18
CA ARG A 24 -2.26 18.08 -9.93
C ARG A 24 -1.60 19.12 -9.03
N GLN A 25 -2.13 19.32 -7.82
CA GLN A 25 -1.54 20.26 -6.85
C GLN A 25 -0.20 19.73 -6.31
N LEU A 26 -0.06 18.41 -6.15
CA LEU A 26 1.22 17.81 -5.74
C LEU A 26 2.34 18.05 -6.75
N ILE A 27 2.00 18.22 -8.04
CA ILE A 27 2.96 18.47 -9.13
C ILE A 27 3.19 19.96 -9.36
N HIS A 28 2.11 20.77 -9.37
CA HIS A 28 2.15 22.17 -9.77
C HIS A 28 2.08 23.17 -8.60
N GLY A 29 1.88 22.70 -7.37
CA GLY A 29 1.76 23.52 -6.17
C GLY A 29 0.64 24.55 -6.28
N LEU A 30 0.96 25.79 -5.91
CA LEU A 30 0.05 26.95 -5.97
C LEU A 30 -0.35 27.33 -7.41
N GLY A 31 0.34 26.81 -8.44
CA GLY A 31 -0.05 27.02 -9.84
C GLY A 31 -1.37 26.34 -10.22
N TYR A 32 -1.87 25.41 -9.39
CA TYR A 32 -3.13 24.71 -9.62
C TYR A 32 -4.21 25.17 -8.64
N LYS A 33 -5.33 25.67 -9.18
CA LYS A 33 -6.40 26.33 -8.39
C LYS A 33 -7.60 25.44 -8.08
N ASP A 34 -7.90 24.43 -8.89
CA ASP A 34 -9.07 23.56 -8.70
C ASP A 34 -8.82 22.51 -7.61
N THR A 35 -9.00 22.90 -6.36
CA THR A 35 -8.76 22.06 -5.18
C THR A 35 -10.06 21.56 -4.53
N SER A 36 -11.17 21.59 -5.28
CA SER A 36 -12.50 21.22 -4.80
C SER A 36 -12.59 19.80 -4.20
N SER A 37 -11.77 18.87 -4.70
CA SER A 37 -11.66 17.51 -4.16
C SER A 37 -11.04 17.44 -2.77
N CYS A 38 -10.26 18.45 -2.36
CA CYS A 38 -9.59 18.50 -1.06
C CYS A 38 -10.50 18.89 0.10
N ARG A 39 -11.77 19.26 -0.14
CA ARG A 39 -12.70 19.64 0.93
C ARG A 39 -12.78 18.58 2.04
N PRO A 40 -12.79 19.00 3.31
CA PRO A 40 -12.90 20.38 3.80
C PRO A 40 -11.58 21.15 3.92
N LEU A 41 -10.44 20.54 3.57
CA LEU A 41 -9.10 21.09 3.83
C LEU A 41 -8.45 21.59 2.53
N GLU A 42 -9.17 22.46 1.82
CA GLU A 42 -8.68 23.14 0.62
C GLU A 42 -7.93 24.45 0.95
N SER A 43 -8.39 25.15 1.98
CA SER A 43 -7.83 26.42 2.48
C SER A 43 -7.92 26.53 4.00
N SER A 44 -7.11 27.40 4.60
CA SER A 44 -7.18 27.84 5.99
C SER A 44 -6.98 29.35 6.01
N ASP A 45 -7.83 30.08 6.74
CA ASP A 45 -7.76 31.55 6.84
C ASP A 45 -7.72 32.23 5.46
N ASP A 46 -8.60 31.79 4.55
CA ASP A 46 -8.73 32.23 3.15
C ASP A 46 -7.49 32.01 2.26
N LEU A 47 -6.45 31.35 2.77
CA LEU A 47 -5.25 30.99 2.03
C LEU A 47 -5.25 29.50 1.63
N PRO A 48 -4.86 29.15 0.39
CA PRO A 48 -4.83 27.76 -0.05
C PRO A 48 -3.84 26.94 0.78
N ILE A 49 -4.15 25.66 1.00
CA ILE A 49 -3.24 24.72 1.68
C ILE A 49 -2.48 23.90 0.62
N VAL A 50 -1.17 23.75 0.78
CA VAL A 50 -0.34 22.87 -0.04
C VAL A 50 0.50 21.97 0.87
N PRO A 51 0.44 20.64 0.73
CA PRO A 51 -0.57 19.85 0.00
C PRO A 51 -1.94 19.88 0.69
N CYS A 52 -3.02 20.01 -0.08
CA CYS A 52 -4.39 20.03 0.43
C CYS A 52 -4.96 18.63 0.69
N GLY A 53 -6.05 18.59 1.48
CA GLY A 53 -6.88 17.40 1.66
C GLY A 53 -6.61 16.61 2.94
N LEU A 54 -7.57 15.74 3.28
CA LEU A 54 -7.57 14.95 4.53
C LEU A 54 -6.38 14.01 4.62
N ILE A 55 -5.92 13.45 3.50
CA ILE A 55 -4.81 12.48 3.52
C ILE A 55 -3.52 13.16 3.95
N ALA A 56 -3.21 14.31 3.35
CA ALA A 56 -2.02 15.07 3.73
C ALA A 56 -2.14 15.57 5.17
N TRP A 57 -3.29 16.13 5.54
CA TRP A 57 -3.50 16.72 6.86
C TRP A 57 -3.42 15.71 8.00
N SER A 58 -3.82 14.45 7.78
CA SER A 58 -3.74 13.37 8.77
C SER A 58 -2.40 12.62 8.75
N LEU A 59 -1.31 13.28 8.31
CA LEU A 59 0.02 12.67 8.20
C LEU A 59 0.44 11.98 9.50
N PHE A 60 0.85 10.73 9.38
CA PHE A 60 1.29 9.94 10.54
C PHE A 60 2.52 10.57 11.23
N ASN A 61 2.48 10.70 12.56
CA ASN A 61 3.47 11.47 13.32
C ASN A 61 4.01 10.77 14.59
N ASP A 62 3.79 9.46 14.74
CA ASP A 62 4.52 8.72 15.77
C ASP A 62 5.99 8.60 15.39
N THR A 63 6.85 8.56 16.42
CA THR A 63 8.28 8.33 16.24
C THR A 63 8.73 7.10 17.00
N TYR A 64 9.61 6.32 16.36
CA TYR A 64 10.13 5.08 16.92
C TYR A 64 11.65 5.16 16.99
N LYS A 65 12.22 4.78 18.13
CA LYS A 65 13.66 4.57 18.30
C LYS A 65 13.91 3.12 18.67
N PHE A 66 14.92 2.53 18.05
CA PHE A 66 15.26 1.12 18.22
C PHE A 66 16.66 1.03 18.84
N SER A 67 16.82 0.14 19.81
CA SER A 67 18.12 -0.16 20.40
C SER A 67 18.27 -1.65 20.62
N ARG A 68 19.48 -2.16 20.38
CA ARG A 68 19.90 -3.53 20.69
C ARG A 68 20.96 -3.44 21.79
N GLY A 69 20.57 -3.78 23.01
CA GLY A 69 21.41 -3.54 24.19
C GLY A 69 21.78 -2.06 24.32
N PRO A 70 23.08 -1.70 24.43
CA PRO A 70 23.52 -0.31 24.51
C PRO A 70 23.58 0.42 23.14
N SER A 71 23.47 -0.31 22.03
CA SER A 71 23.64 0.25 20.68
C SER A 71 22.31 0.70 20.08
N GLU A 72 22.26 1.93 19.55
CA GLU A 72 21.12 2.42 18.79
C GLU A 72 21.11 1.81 17.38
N LEU A 73 19.99 1.18 17.00
CA LEU A 73 19.76 0.68 15.65
C LEU A 73 19.25 1.83 14.78
N LYS A 74 20.06 2.23 13.79
CA LYS A 74 19.71 3.37 12.94
C LYS A 74 18.64 2.96 11.93
N VAL A 75 17.55 3.73 11.90
CA VAL A 75 16.47 3.57 10.91
C VAL A 75 16.71 4.55 9.77
N ASN A 76 17.03 4.03 8.59
CA ASN A 76 17.10 4.82 7.37
C ASN A 76 15.69 5.17 6.87
N ARG A 77 15.41 6.47 6.76
CA ARG A 77 14.13 7.02 6.27
C ARG A 77 14.24 7.59 4.85
N LYS A 78 15.38 7.40 4.18
CA LYS A 78 15.58 7.72 2.77
C LYS A 78 15.28 6.51 1.90
N ASP A 79 14.92 6.74 0.65
CA ASP A 79 14.61 5.71 -0.33
C ASP A 79 13.48 4.75 0.08
N ILE A 80 12.57 5.20 0.94
CA ILE A 80 11.36 4.49 1.36
C ILE A 80 10.20 4.67 0.38
N ALA A 81 10.18 5.78 -0.35
CA ALA A 81 9.22 6.07 -1.40
C ALA A 81 9.69 5.53 -2.76
N TRP A 82 8.74 5.31 -3.66
CA TRP A 82 9.05 4.88 -5.02
C TRP A 82 9.74 6.01 -5.77
N LYS A 83 10.84 5.71 -6.46
CA LYS A 83 11.58 6.69 -7.28
C LYS A 83 10.67 7.38 -8.31
N SER A 84 9.71 6.65 -8.88
CA SER A 84 8.73 7.20 -9.81
C SER A 84 7.77 8.19 -9.14
N ASP A 85 7.33 7.93 -7.91
CA ASP A 85 6.47 8.85 -7.17
C ASP A 85 7.23 10.16 -6.88
N ARG A 86 8.48 10.07 -6.39
CA ARG A 86 9.35 11.24 -6.16
C ARG A 86 9.62 12.07 -7.42
N ASN A 87 9.81 11.41 -8.56
CA ASN A 87 10.22 12.09 -9.79
C ASN A 87 9.05 12.64 -10.62
N HIS A 88 7.86 12.03 -10.53
CA HIS A 88 6.77 12.32 -11.47
C HIS A 88 5.45 12.72 -10.82
N LYS A 89 5.22 12.38 -9.53
CA LYS A 89 3.95 12.69 -8.85
C LYS A 89 4.05 13.83 -7.85
N PHE A 90 5.26 14.11 -7.37
CA PHE A 90 5.54 15.20 -6.45
C PHE A 90 6.51 16.16 -7.11
N GLY A 91 6.16 17.45 -7.15
CA GLY A 91 6.96 18.47 -7.80
C GLY A 91 8.23 18.81 -7.04
N LYS A 92 9.36 18.87 -7.75
CA LYS A 92 10.69 19.21 -7.19
C LYS A 92 10.83 20.66 -6.70
N HIS A 93 9.93 21.53 -7.17
CA HIS A 93 9.87 22.95 -6.80
C HIS A 93 8.53 23.30 -6.13
N VAL A 94 7.84 22.31 -5.58
CA VAL A 94 6.61 22.51 -4.81
C VAL A 94 6.96 22.37 -3.34
N TYR A 95 6.68 23.41 -2.57
CA TYR A 95 6.93 23.46 -1.14
C TYR A 95 5.61 23.52 -0.36
N PRO A 96 5.57 23.00 0.88
CA PRO A 96 4.42 23.17 1.73
C PRO A 96 4.07 24.65 1.92
N PHE A 97 2.78 24.98 1.83
CA PHE A 97 2.29 26.33 2.03
C PHE A 97 1.01 26.29 2.87
N ASN A 98 0.95 27.13 3.90
CA ASN A 98 -0.17 27.21 4.85
C ASN A 98 -0.60 25.84 5.45
N PHE A 99 0.33 24.88 5.54
CA PHE A 99 0.03 23.52 5.96
C PHE A 99 0.05 23.39 7.48
N GLN A 100 -1.09 23.03 8.08
CA GLN A 100 -1.26 22.91 9.54
C GLN A 100 -0.80 24.15 10.34
N ASN A 101 -1.03 25.35 9.79
CA ASN A 101 -0.68 26.62 10.42
C ASN A 101 -1.75 27.14 11.42
N GLY A 102 -2.96 26.60 11.35
CA GLY A 102 -4.07 26.95 12.25
C GLY A 102 -3.98 26.32 13.64
N THR A 103 -5.00 26.55 14.46
CA THR A 103 -5.12 26.02 15.83
C THR A 103 -5.27 24.49 15.88
N LEU A 104 -5.84 23.89 14.83
CA LEU A 104 -6.05 22.45 14.73
C LEU A 104 -4.92 21.80 13.92
N THR A 105 -4.19 20.88 14.57
CA THR A 105 -3.14 20.06 13.97
C THR A 105 -3.63 18.63 13.83
N GLY A 106 -3.58 18.08 12.63
CA GLY A 106 -4.09 16.73 12.35
C GLY A 106 -3.09 15.60 12.45
N GLY A 107 -1.82 15.92 12.28
CA GLY A 107 -0.78 14.94 12.10
C GLY A 107 0.60 15.57 12.22
N ALA A 108 1.54 15.09 11.41
CA ALA A 108 2.87 15.66 11.32
C ALA A 108 2.84 16.95 10.50
N LYS A 109 3.71 17.89 10.88
CA LYS A 109 4.01 19.08 10.10
C LYS A 109 5.04 18.74 9.02
N LEU A 110 4.94 19.42 7.89
CA LEU A 110 5.91 19.34 6.80
C LEU A 110 6.93 20.46 6.95
N ASP A 111 8.15 20.22 6.47
CA ASP A 111 9.20 21.23 6.47
C ASP A 111 8.98 22.18 5.27
N PRO A 112 8.77 23.49 5.50
CA PRO A 112 8.56 24.45 4.41
C PRO A 112 9.82 24.70 3.56
N SER A 113 11.01 24.34 4.06
CA SER A 113 12.29 24.51 3.34
C SER A 113 12.61 23.34 2.40
N ILE A 114 11.88 22.23 2.49
CA ILE A 114 12.13 21.00 1.73
C ILE A 114 10.98 20.77 0.73
N PRO A 115 11.27 20.50 -0.55
CA PRO A 115 10.23 20.25 -1.54
C PRO A 115 9.45 18.95 -1.24
N LEU A 116 8.20 18.88 -1.70
CA LEU A 116 7.34 17.72 -1.46
C LEU A 116 7.92 16.41 -2.02
N SER A 117 8.75 16.50 -3.08
CA SER A 117 9.43 15.34 -3.69
C SER A 117 10.41 14.63 -2.76
N ASP A 118 10.95 15.36 -1.78
CA ASP A 118 12.03 14.89 -0.90
C ASP A 118 11.50 14.50 0.50
N GLN A 119 10.25 14.88 0.80
CA GLN A 119 9.55 14.50 2.04
C GLN A 119 8.91 13.11 1.87
N GLU A 120 9.73 12.06 1.90
CA GLU A 120 9.29 10.69 1.55
C GLU A 120 8.20 10.12 2.45
N ASP A 121 8.16 10.50 3.73
CA ASP A 121 7.10 10.09 4.65
C ASP A 121 5.72 10.54 4.16
N LEU A 122 5.63 11.77 3.65
CA LEU A 122 4.43 12.28 3.00
C LEU A 122 4.08 11.44 1.79
N ILE A 123 5.05 11.11 0.94
CA ILE A 123 4.82 10.34 -0.29
C ILE A 123 4.27 8.94 0.03
N VAL A 124 4.88 8.25 1.00
CA VAL A 124 4.42 6.93 1.45
C VAL A 124 3.00 7.01 2.02
N TRP A 125 2.69 8.08 2.76
CA TRP A 125 1.38 8.30 3.36
C TRP A 125 0.29 8.63 2.32
N MET A 126 0.62 9.51 1.37
CA MET A 126 -0.29 9.94 0.30
C MET A 126 -0.69 8.82 -0.66
N ARG A 127 0.12 7.76 -0.77
CA ARG A 127 -0.26 6.56 -1.50
C ARG A 127 -1.44 5.88 -0.81
N THR A 128 -2.63 5.91 -1.38
CA THR A 128 -3.81 5.33 -0.73
C THR A 128 -3.71 3.81 -0.66
N ALA A 129 -4.11 3.22 0.47
CA ALA A 129 -4.23 1.77 0.59
C ALA A 129 -5.58 1.29 0.07
N ALA A 130 -5.62 0.08 -0.50
CA ALA A 130 -6.84 -0.52 -1.03
C ALA A 130 -7.77 -1.06 0.07
N LEU A 131 -7.23 -1.35 1.26
CA LEU A 131 -7.93 -2.00 2.37
C LEU A 131 -7.87 -1.12 3.63
N PRO A 132 -8.87 -1.21 4.53
CA PRO A 132 -8.92 -0.44 5.77
C PRO A 132 -7.84 -0.83 6.78
N THR A 133 -7.25 -2.03 6.61
CA THR A 133 -6.05 -2.47 7.31
C THR A 133 -4.88 -2.42 6.33
N PHE A 134 -3.92 -1.56 6.57
CA PHE A 134 -2.82 -1.38 5.64
C PHE A 134 -1.49 -1.15 6.35
N ARG A 135 -0.41 -1.48 5.64
CA ARG A 135 0.97 -1.31 6.10
C ARG A 135 1.62 -0.20 5.30
N LYS A 136 2.42 0.61 5.97
CA LYS A 136 3.22 1.69 5.38
C LYS A 136 4.66 1.54 5.80
N LEU A 137 5.57 1.73 4.84
CA LEU A 137 7.00 1.73 5.12
C LEU A 137 7.36 2.99 5.88
N TYR A 138 7.86 2.80 7.10
CA TYR A 138 8.40 3.90 7.91
C TYR A 138 9.89 4.08 7.67
N GLY A 139 10.62 2.97 7.52
CA GLY A 139 12.06 2.99 7.37
C GLY A 139 12.67 1.61 7.17
N ARG A 140 13.98 1.59 7.00
CA ARG A 140 14.78 0.39 6.83
C ARG A 140 15.86 0.33 7.89
N ILE A 141 16.03 -0.83 8.49
CA ILE A 141 17.21 -1.14 9.29
C ILE A 141 18.13 -1.93 8.36
N GLU A 142 19.29 -1.34 8.08
CA GLU A 142 20.32 -1.88 7.18
C GLU A 142 21.33 -2.78 7.90
N GLU A 143 21.12 -2.96 9.21
CA GLU A 143 21.86 -3.91 10.03
C GLU A 143 21.12 -5.25 10.08
N ASP A 144 21.87 -6.36 10.08
CA ASP A 144 21.33 -7.69 10.26
C ASP A 144 21.09 -7.98 11.74
N LEU A 145 19.97 -8.64 12.03
CA LEU A 145 19.56 -9.02 13.38
C LEU A 145 19.52 -10.55 13.46
N GLU A 146 20.11 -11.08 14.52
CA GLU A 146 20.21 -12.51 14.73
C GLU A 146 19.01 -13.05 15.52
N ALA A 147 18.86 -14.37 15.52
CA ALA A 147 17.92 -15.01 16.46
C ALA A 147 18.34 -14.65 17.89
N ASP A 148 17.35 -14.45 18.76
CA ASP A 148 17.53 -14.07 20.17
C ASP A 148 18.04 -12.65 20.44
N ASP A 149 18.23 -11.81 19.41
CA ASP A 149 18.48 -10.38 19.59
C ASP A 149 17.28 -9.69 20.27
N VAL A 150 17.52 -9.06 21.43
CA VAL A 150 16.50 -8.29 22.15
C VAL A 150 16.51 -6.84 21.66
N ILE A 151 15.46 -6.49 20.92
CA ILE A 151 15.24 -5.13 20.39
C ILE A 151 14.31 -4.38 21.34
N VAL A 152 14.81 -3.28 21.91
CA VAL A 152 14.00 -2.35 22.68
C VAL A 152 13.47 -1.27 21.75
N VAL A 153 12.15 -1.07 21.77
CA VAL A 153 11.46 -0.08 20.93
C VAL A 153 10.87 1.01 21.79
N ASN A 154 11.41 2.22 21.67
CA ASN A 154 10.90 3.40 22.34
C ASN A 154 9.95 4.15 21.40
N LEU A 155 8.65 4.13 21.75
CA LEU A 155 7.57 4.75 20.98
C LEU A 155 7.15 6.08 21.59
N LYS A 156 7.16 7.14 20.77
CA LYS A 156 6.45 8.39 21.07
C LYS A 156 5.11 8.39 20.35
N ASN A 157 4.04 8.15 21.12
CA ASN A 157 2.68 8.03 20.62
C ASN A 157 2.02 9.42 20.47
N ASN A 158 2.17 10.04 19.30
CA ASN A 158 1.59 11.36 18.99
C ASN A 158 0.29 11.24 18.18
N TYR A 159 0.12 10.15 17.42
CA TYR A 159 -0.96 9.97 16.48
C TYR A 159 -2.19 9.36 17.16
N ASN A 160 -3.19 10.17 17.49
CA ASN A 160 -4.37 9.70 18.22
C ASN A 160 -5.28 8.85 17.33
N THR A 161 -5.36 7.54 17.60
CA THR A 161 -6.27 6.61 16.93
C THR A 161 -7.51 6.22 17.76
N TYR A 162 -7.57 6.62 19.03
CA TYR A 162 -8.64 6.24 19.95
C TYR A 162 -9.98 6.84 19.53
N SER A 163 -9.97 8.08 19.02
CA SER A 163 -11.18 8.80 18.56
C SER A 163 -11.95 8.06 17.45
N PHE A 164 -11.24 7.30 16.61
CA PHE A 164 -11.83 6.51 15.53
C PHE A 164 -11.78 5.00 15.72
N GLY A 165 -11.36 4.53 16.91
CA GLY A 165 -11.24 3.10 17.22
C GLY A 165 -10.17 2.38 16.38
N GLY A 166 -9.18 3.14 15.89
CA GLY A 166 -8.09 2.60 15.10
C GLY A 166 -7.04 1.91 15.97
N LYS A 167 -6.48 0.82 15.45
CA LYS A 167 -5.36 0.10 16.09
C LYS A 167 -4.08 0.36 15.33
N LYS A 168 -2.98 0.56 16.06
CA LYS A 168 -1.64 0.73 15.52
C LYS A 168 -0.78 -0.48 15.88
N LYS A 169 0.03 -0.95 14.93
CA LYS A 169 1.01 -2.01 15.16
C LYS A 169 2.33 -1.68 14.47
N ILE A 170 3.41 -2.06 15.12
CA ILE A 170 4.76 -2.13 14.56
C ILE A 170 4.95 -3.52 13.97
N VAL A 171 5.47 -3.58 12.75
CA VAL A 171 5.85 -4.84 12.12
C VAL A 171 7.28 -4.72 11.60
N LEU A 172 8.15 -5.56 12.13
CA LEU A 172 9.48 -5.81 11.58
C LEU A 172 9.35 -7.01 10.63
N SER A 173 9.74 -6.83 9.37
CA SER A 173 9.66 -7.87 8.35
C SER A 173 10.86 -7.77 7.43
N THR A 174 11.37 -8.90 6.97
CA THR A 174 12.25 -8.95 5.81
C THR A 174 11.42 -9.08 4.53
N SER A 175 11.97 -8.67 3.40
CA SER A 175 11.37 -8.89 2.08
C SER A 175 12.14 -9.97 1.34
N SER A 176 11.42 -10.97 0.84
CA SER A 176 11.89 -11.89 -0.19
C SER A 176 11.65 -11.30 -1.58
N TRP A 177 12.11 -12.00 -2.62
CA TRP A 177 11.84 -11.64 -4.02
C TRP A 177 10.34 -11.47 -4.33
N LEU A 178 9.49 -12.28 -3.68
CA LEU A 178 8.03 -12.23 -3.81
C LEU A 178 7.37 -11.21 -2.86
N GLY A 179 8.17 -10.44 -2.13
CA GLY A 179 7.73 -9.48 -1.13
C GLY A 179 7.75 -10.06 0.29
N GLY A 180 6.79 -9.67 1.13
CA GLY A 180 6.69 -10.18 2.50
C GLY A 180 6.12 -11.60 2.56
N LYS A 181 6.08 -12.18 3.76
CA LYS A 181 5.46 -13.49 4.00
C LYS A 181 4.00 -13.50 3.55
N ASN A 182 3.68 -14.29 2.53
CA ASN A 182 2.34 -14.50 2.03
C ASN A 182 2.18 -15.91 1.42
N ASP A 183 1.58 -16.81 2.18
CA ASP A 183 1.43 -18.22 1.78
C ASP A 183 0.30 -18.42 0.76
N PHE A 184 -0.57 -17.41 0.57
CA PHE A 184 -1.74 -17.50 -0.31
C PHE A 184 -1.37 -17.86 -1.75
N LEU A 185 -0.33 -17.23 -2.32
CA LEU A 185 0.05 -17.48 -3.70
C LEU A 185 0.55 -18.93 -3.89
N GLY A 186 1.34 -19.43 -2.94
CA GLY A 186 1.80 -20.81 -2.95
C GLY A 186 0.63 -21.80 -2.88
N ILE A 187 -0.28 -21.57 -1.94
CA ILE A 187 -1.48 -22.40 -1.75
C ILE A 187 -2.37 -22.36 -3.00
N ALA A 188 -2.63 -21.18 -3.56
CA ALA A 188 -3.45 -21.03 -4.77
C ALA A 188 -2.88 -21.80 -5.97
N ASN A 189 -1.56 -21.75 -6.17
CA ASN A 189 -0.89 -22.50 -7.23
C ASN A 189 -0.97 -24.02 -7.00
N LEU A 190 -0.84 -24.49 -5.75
CA LEU A 190 -1.03 -25.90 -5.41
C LEU A 190 -2.46 -26.38 -5.70
N PHE A 191 -3.47 -25.56 -5.39
CA PHE A 191 -4.87 -25.87 -5.70
C PHE A 191 -5.11 -25.98 -7.21
N VAL A 192 -4.66 -24.98 -7.98
CA VAL A 192 -4.83 -24.98 -9.44
C VAL A 192 -4.08 -26.15 -10.10
N GLY A 193 -2.85 -26.44 -9.64
CA GLY A 193 -2.07 -27.57 -10.14
C GLY A 193 -2.67 -28.93 -9.80
N THR A 194 -3.19 -29.10 -8.58
CA THR A 194 -3.86 -30.35 -8.19
C THR A 194 -5.14 -30.55 -8.99
N PHE A 195 -5.92 -29.49 -9.18
CA PHE A 195 -7.16 -29.53 -9.95
C PHE A 195 -6.92 -29.87 -11.43
N SER A 196 -5.88 -29.32 -12.06
CA SER A 196 -5.55 -29.62 -13.45
C SER A 196 -5.08 -31.07 -13.64
N ILE A 197 -4.29 -31.61 -12.70
CA ILE A 197 -3.88 -33.02 -12.71
C ILE A 197 -5.09 -33.95 -12.57
N LEU A 198 -6.03 -33.64 -11.66
CA LEU A 198 -7.25 -34.44 -11.51
C LEU A 198 -8.08 -34.48 -12.80
N ILE A 199 -8.28 -33.32 -13.45
CA ILE A 199 -8.98 -33.25 -14.74
C ILE A 199 -8.24 -34.05 -15.81
N SER A 200 -6.91 -33.94 -15.87
CA SER A 200 -6.08 -34.69 -16.81
C SER A 200 -6.22 -36.20 -16.62
N ILE A 201 -6.21 -36.70 -15.38
CA ILE A 201 -6.43 -38.11 -15.06
C ILE A 201 -7.83 -38.55 -15.48
N ILE A 202 -8.86 -37.74 -15.22
CA ILE A 202 -10.24 -38.05 -15.65
C ILE A 202 -10.31 -38.19 -17.17
N PHE A 203 -9.75 -37.23 -17.91
CA PHE A 203 -9.71 -37.32 -19.38
C PHE A 203 -8.88 -38.50 -19.89
N LEU A 204 -7.77 -38.84 -19.23
CA LEU A 204 -6.97 -40.00 -19.56
C LEU A 204 -7.78 -41.30 -19.37
N VAL A 205 -8.48 -41.45 -18.25
CA VAL A 205 -9.34 -42.61 -17.98
C VAL A 205 -10.48 -42.71 -19.00
N LEU A 206 -11.11 -41.58 -19.34
CA LEU A 206 -12.16 -41.54 -20.38
C LEU A 206 -11.61 -41.91 -21.76
N HIS A 207 -10.41 -41.43 -22.11
CA HIS A 207 -9.77 -41.76 -23.38
C HIS A 207 -9.42 -43.25 -23.48
N LEU A 208 -8.95 -43.86 -22.39
CA LEU A 208 -8.63 -45.28 -22.34
C LEU A 208 -9.88 -46.18 -22.32
N LYS A 209 -10.95 -45.79 -21.60
CA LYS A 209 -12.19 -46.60 -21.50
C LYS A 209 -13.13 -46.42 -22.70
N SER A 210 -13.11 -45.27 -23.34
CA SER A 210 -14.01 -44.95 -24.46
C SER A 210 -13.23 -44.28 -25.59
N PRO A 211 -12.28 -44.99 -26.23
CA PRO A 211 -11.52 -44.45 -27.34
C PRO A 211 -12.48 -44.17 -28.49
N ARG A 212 -12.61 -42.89 -28.85
CA ARG A 212 -13.34 -42.48 -30.05
C ARG A 212 -12.32 -42.31 -31.18
N PRO A 213 -12.56 -42.88 -32.38
CA PRO A 213 -11.72 -42.63 -33.52
C PRO A 213 -11.72 -41.13 -33.86
N TYR A 214 -10.56 -40.58 -34.18
CA TYR A 214 -10.49 -39.20 -34.67
C TYR A 214 -11.20 -39.11 -36.03
N GLY A 215 -12.16 -38.19 -36.15
CA GLY A 215 -12.82 -37.90 -37.44
C GLY A 215 -13.91 -38.89 -37.86
N ASP A 216 -14.51 -39.65 -36.94
CA ASP A 216 -15.59 -40.59 -37.27
C ASP A 216 -16.86 -39.87 -37.75
N THR A 217 -17.19 -40.05 -39.04
CA THR A 217 -18.36 -39.45 -39.71
C THR A 217 -19.69 -40.04 -39.25
N ALA A 218 -19.70 -41.17 -38.54
CA ALA A 218 -20.91 -41.74 -37.96
C ALA A 218 -21.51 -40.85 -36.85
N TYR A 219 -20.69 -40.04 -36.19
CA TYR A 219 -21.14 -39.09 -35.16
C TYR A 219 -21.53 -37.72 -35.73
N ALA A 220 -21.38 -37.50 -37.04
CA ALA A 220 -21.77 -36.26 -37.69
C ALA A 220 -23.30 -36.06 -37.58
N SER A 221 -23.72 -34.84 -37.24
CA SER A 221 -25.12 -34.54 -36.92
C SER A 221 -26.10 -34.85 -38.06
N TRP A 222 -25.64 -34.74 -39.31
CA TRP A 222 -26.40 -35.07 -40.52
C TRP A 222 -26.56 -36.58 -40.76
N ASN A 223 -25.58 -37.41 -40.36
CA ASN A 223 -25.67 -38.87 -40.48
C ASN A 223 -26.50 -39.53 -39.37
N LYS A 224 -26.64 -38.87 -38.21
CA LYS A 224 -27.53 -39.35 -37.14
C LYS A 224 -29.01 -39.22 -37.49
N LYS A 225 -29.38 -38.20 -38.29
CA LYS A 225 -30.78 -37.97 -38.69
C LYS A 225 -31.29 -38.97 -39.72
N SER A 226 -30.42 -39.51 -40.58
CA SER A 226 -30.79 -40.51 -41.59
C SER A 226 -31.01 -41.92 -41.03
N ILE A 227 -30.59 -42.18 -39.79
CA ILE A 227 -30.75 -43.47 -39.10
C ILE A 227 -32.03 -43.50 -38.24
N SER A 228 -32.59 -42.32 -37.90
CA SER A 228 -33.82 -42.16 -37.11
C SER A 228 -35.10 -41.97 -37.94
N SER A 229 -35.03 -42.15 -39.26
CA SER A 229 -36.15 -42.15 -40.21
C SER A 229 -36.31 -43.52 -40.82
#